data_AF-A0A954MG84-F1
#
_entry.id   AF-A0A954MG84-F1
#
_cell.length_a   1.000
_cell.length_b   1.000
_cell.length_c   1.000
_cell.angle_alpha   90.00
_cell.angle_beta   90.00
_cell.angle_gamma   90.00
#
_symmetry.space_group_name_H-M   'P 1'
#
loop_
_entity.id
_entity.type
_entity.pdbx_description
1 polymer ?
#
loop_
_entity_poly.entity_id
_entity_poly.type
_entity_poly.pdbx_seq_one_letter_code
_entity_poly.pdbx_strand_id
1 'polypeptide(L)'
;MGVWKYIQSAALNRWNLLAVAAGAGVSWFSGRPEIGFGIVAAVETLWVGFAVTNPVYRRHVDITEHQKERARRTLSDDRRMKKMLYQLPRGPRERYNQLLKQCEELRDISRQLQLAHGADENDLSLMDLQLEGLDRLLWMFLRLLHTEHSLNRFFETTSLTEIEKELNDVQDQIAEEEEGPESDHKARVLSSLRDQRTSFEERRRTFLEAQKNLDFVRTEQDRLENRIRSLAEKGLSQGNSQDLSAAVDDVTGSLQETERALSDLQAISGVTETDDDVPLIVPRQTVQH
;
A
#
# COMPACT_ATOMS: atom_id res chain seq x y z
N MET A 1 10.84 20.24 -5.84
CA MET A 1 9.61 20.96 -5.42
C MET A 1 10.03 22.11 -4.53
N GLY A 2 10.19 23.28 -5.13
CA GLY A 2 11.13 24.30 -4.67
C GLY A 2 10.57 25.26 -3.62
N VAL A 3 11.52 26.01 -3.05
CA VAL A 3 11.49 27.26 -2.27
C VAL A 3 10.14 27.97 -2.07
N TRP A 4 9.28 28.01 -3.11
CA TRP A 4 7.90 28.51 -3.08
C TRP A 4 7.04 27.96 -1.92
N LYS A 5 7.18 26.68 -1.60
CA LYS A 5 6.42 26.03 -0.51
C LYS A 5 6.76 26.61 0.86
N TYR A 6 8.04 26.89 1.09
CA TYR A 6 8.55 27.49 2.31
C TYR A 6 8.14 28.96 2.43
N ILE A 7 8.09 29.69 1.30
CA ILE A 7 7.60 31.06 1.21
C ILE A 7 6.11 31.12 1.60
N GLN A 8 5.28 30.22 1.06
CA GLN A 8 3.85 30.18 1.35
C GLN A 8 3.58 29.81 2.82
N SER A 9 4.31 28.84 3.38
CA SER A 9 4.16 28.47 4.79
C SER A 9 4.67 29.54 5.75
N ALA A 10 5.68 30.34 5.38
CA ALA A 10 6.16 31.47 6.15
C ALA A 10 5.18 32.65 6.11
N ALA A 11 4.61 32.94 4.93
CA ALA A 11 3.61 33.99 4.74
C ALA A 11 2.30 33.70 5.50
N LEU A 12 1.86 32.43 5.55
CA LEU A 12 0.65 32.01 6.27
C LEU A 12 0.86 31.73 7.76
N ASN A 13 2.07 31.93 8.30
CA ASN A 13 2.30 31.69 9.72
C ASN A 13 1.50 32.71 10.56
N ARG A 14 0.78 32.22 11.57
CA ARG A 14 -0.18 33.00 12.36
C ARG A 14 0.44 34.26 12.99
N TRP A 15 1.73 34.21 13.32
CA TRP A 15 2.48 35.33 13.89
C TRP A 15 2.87 36.41 12.86
N ASN A 16 3.13 36.02 11.61
CA ASN A 16 3.40 36.97 10.54
C ASN A 16 2.11 37.70 10.14
N LEU A 17 0.99 36.96 10.01
CA LEU A 17 -0.33 37.57 9.75
C LEU A 17 -0.74 38.56 10.85
N LEU A 18 -0.43 38.27 12.12
CA LEU A 18 -0.67 39.20 13.23
C LEU A 18 0.24 40.44 13.15
N ALA A 19 1.51 40.28 12.77
CA ALA A 19 2.44 41.39 12.60
C ALA A 19 2.04 42.30 11.43
N VAL A 20 1.61 41.72 10.31
CA VAL A 20 1.10 42.44 9.14
C VAL A 20 -0.20 43.14 9.45
N ALA A 21 -1.14 42.48 10.14
CA ALA A 21 -2.40 43.10 10.57
C ALA A 21 -2.17 44.25 11.57
N ALA A 22 -1.22 44.09 12.50
CA ALA A 22 -0.83 45.15 13.42
C ALA A 22 -0.16 46.32 12.69
N GLY A 23 0.77 46.05 11.76
CA GLY A 23 1.42 47.07 10.94
C GLY A 23 0.45 47.82 10.03
N ALA A 24 -0.51 47.12 9.44
CA ALA A 24 -1.60 47.70 8.66
C ALA A 24 -2.51 48.59 9.51
N GLY A 25 -2.88 48.13 10.72
CA GLY A 25 -3.69 48.90 11.67
C GLY A 25 -3.00 50.20 12.12
N VAL A 26 -1.70 50.13 12.44
CA VAL A 26 -0.89 51.30 12.81
C VAL A 26 -0.74 52.26 11.62
N SER A 27 -0.54 51.74 10.41
CA SER A 27 -0.44 52.54 9.18
C SER A 27 -1.73 53.32 8.91
N TRP A 28 -2.88 52.65 9.03
CA TRP A 28 -4.21 53.24 8.83
C TRP A 28 -4.50 54.39 9.78
N PHE A 29 -4.07 54.28 11.05
CA PHE A 29 -4.30 55.30 12.06
C PHE A 29 -3.31 56.48 11.99
N SER A 30 -2.16 56.32 11.34
CA SER A 30 -1.11 57.35 11.26
C SER A 30 -1.33 58.43 10.20
N GLY A 31 -2.40 58.34 9.40
CA GLY A 31 -2.77 59.34 8.40
C GLY A 31 -1.89 59.37 7.14
N ARG A 32 -0.96 58.43 6.99
CA ARG A 32 -0.10 58.24 5.80
C ARG A 32 -0.07 56.76 5.36
N PRO A 33 -1.19 56.25 4.83
CA PRO A 33 -1.34 54.83 4.52
C PRO A 33 -0.34 54.34 3.47
N GLU A 34 -0.03 55.16 2.46
CA GLU A 34 0.85 54.80 1.35
C GLU A 34 2.30 54.49 1.76
N ILE A 35 2.84 55.17 2.77
CA ILE A 35 4.20 54.94 3.25
C ILE A 35 4.24 53.76 4.23
N GLY A 36 3.24 53.65 5.11
CA GLY A 36 3.19 52.59 6.11
C GLY A 36 2.96 51.20 5.50
N PHE A 37 2.12 51.08 4.47
CA PHE A 37 1.96 49.81 3.74
C PHE A 37 3.25 49.40 3.02
N GLY A 38 3.99 50.36 2.44
CA GLY A 38 5.27 50.09 1.79
C GLY A 38 6.33 49.56 2.75
N ILE A 39 6.42 50.11 3.97
CA ILE A 39 7.37 49.65 4.99
C ILE A 39 7.00 48.25 5.50
N VAL A 40 5.72 47.99 5.77
CA VAL A 40 5.25 46.66 6.20
C VAL A 40 5.55 45.61 5.14
N ALA A 41 5.26 45.90 3.87
CA ALA A 41 5.58 45.01 2.76
C ALA A 41 7.09 44.77 2.59
N ALA A 42 7.92 45.79 2.78
CA ALA A 42 9.37 45.68 2.71
C ALA A 42 9.96 44.85 3.88
N VAL A 43 9.47 45.06 5.10
CA VAL A 43 9.90 44.30 6.29
C VAL A 43 9.49 42.83 6.17
N GLU A 44 8.27 42.57 5.69
CA GLU A 44 7.78 41.21 5.49
C GLU A 44 8.58 40.47 4.40
N THR A 45 8.86 41.11 3.27
CA THR A 45 9.68 40.50 2.21
C THR A 45 11.12 40.23 2.67
N LEU A 46 11.69 41.11 3.49
CA LEU A 46 13.04 40.93 4.05
C LEU A 46 13.07 39.80 5.10
N TRP A 47 12.04 39.71 5.94
CA TRP A 47 11.90 38.64 6.93
C TRP A 47 11.66 37.27 6.28
N VAL A 48 10.80 37.19 5.26
CA VAL A 48 10.55 35.95 4.50
C VAL A 48 11.81 35.51 3.76
N GLY A 49 12.54 36.44 3.12
CA GLY A 49 13.84 36.14 2.50
C GLY A 49 14.87 35.59 3.50
N PHE A 50 14.91 36.17 4.71
CA PHE A 50 15.80 35.71 5.78
C PHE A 50 15.38 34.33 6.34
N ALA A 51 14.09 34.11 6.60
CA ALA A 51 13.55 32.87 7.15
C ALA A 51 13.74 31.67 6.21
N VAL A 52 13.60 31.88 4.89
CA VAL A 52 13.87 30.86 3.87
C VAL A 52 15.34 30.43 3.88
N THR A 53 16.27 31.27 4.33
CA THR A 53 17.72 30.98 4.33
C THR A 53 18.15 30.20 5.58
N ASN A 54 17.31 30.11 6.61
CA ASN A 54 17.65 29.42 7.86
C ASN A 54 17.34 27.90 7.80
N PRO A 55 18.35 27.02 7.99
CA PRO A 55 18.17 25.56 7.90
C PRO A 55 17.26 24.98 9.00
N VAL A 56 17.14 25.64 10.15
CA VAL A 56 16.30 25.19 11.28
C VAL A 56 14.82 25.32 10.94
N TYR A 57 14.43 26.39 10.23
CA TYR A 57 13.04 26.63 9.84
C TYR A 57 12.58 25.63 8.77
N ARG A 58 13.44 25.34 7.77
CA ARG A 58 13.18 24.29 6.77
C ARG A 58 12.98 22.93 7.43
N ARG A 59 13.84 22.57 8.38
CA ARG A 59 13.74 21.31 9.13
C ARG A 59 12.44 21.20 9.92
N HIS A 60 11.96 22.28 10.55
CA HIS A 60 10.70 22.24 11.29
C HIS A 60 9.47 22.13 10.37
N VAL A 61 9.49 22.81 9.22
CA VAL A 61 8.44 22.70 8.20
C VAL A 61 8.42 21.30 7.58
N ASP A 62 9.58 20.75 7.24
CA ASP A 62 9.69 19.38 6.70
C ASP A 62 9.20 18.33 7.71
N ILE A 63 9.55 18.46 9.01
CA ILE A 63 9.09 17.55 10.05
C ILE A 63 7.56 17.62 10.23
N THR A 64 7.00 18.83 10.32
CA THR A 64 5.55 18.99 10.52
C THR A 64 4.74 18.56 9.30
N GLU A 65 5.29 18.69 8.11
CA GLU A 65 4.66 18.24 6.88
C GLU A 65 4.74 16.72 6.72
N HIS A 66 5.88 16.11 6.99
CA HIS A 66 5.99 14.66 7.03
C HIS A 66 5.10 14.04 8.11
N GLN A 67 4.87 14.71 9.25
CA GLN A 67 3.90 14.26 10.25
C GLN A 67 2.45 14.31 9.73
N LYS A 68 2.07 15.38 9.01
CA LYS A 68 0.74 15.49 8.39
C LYS A 68 0.54 14.50 7.25
N GLU A 69 1.56 14.26 6.44
CA GLU A 69 1.55 13.25 5.39
C GLU A 69 1.45 11.84 5.99
N ARG A 70 2.20 11.53 7.05
CA ARG A 70 2.09 10.27 7.78
C ARG A 70 0.68 10.07 8.34
N ALA A 71 0.10 11.06 9.03
CA ALA A 71 -1.24 10.96 9.57
C ALA A 71 -2.32 10.77 8.49
N ARG A 72 -2.18 11.45 7.34
CA ARG A 72 -3.08 11.25 6.18
C ARG A 72 -2.95 9.85 5.59
N ARG A 73 -1.72 9.32 5.49
CA ARG A 73 -1.46 7.94 5.04
C ARG A 73 -2.08 6.92 5.99
N THR A 74 -1.88 7.07 7.30
CA THR A 74 -2.48 6.17 8.30
C THR A 74 -4.01 6.14 8.19
N LEU A 75 -4.67 7.29 8.01
CA LEU A 75 -6.12 7.35 7.84
C LEU A 75 -6.61 6.74 6.51
N SER A 76 -5.84 6.85 5.43
CA SER A 76 -6.17 6.18 4.16
C SER A 76 -5.94 4.68 4.23
N ASP A 77 -4.90 4.25 4.93
CA ASP A 77 -4.53 2.85 5.09
C ASP A 77 -5.55 2.12 5.98
N ASP A 78 -6.05 2.76 7.04
CA ASP A 78 -7.17 2.27 7.85
C ASP A 78 -8.45 2.06 7.03
N ARG A 79 -8.77 2.99 6.13
CA ARG A 79 -9.94 2.86 5.24
C ARG A 79 -9.74 1.74 4.24
N ARG A 80 -8.54 1.60 3.67
CA ARG A 80 -8.17 0.50 2.76
C ARG A 80 -8.26 -0.84 3.46
N MET A 81 -7.72 -0.95 4.68
CA MET A 81 -7.80 -2.13 5.54
C MET A 81 -9.25 -2.56 5.79
N LYS A 82 -10.09 -1.63 6.26
CA LYS A 82 -11.51 -1.90 6.51
C LYS A 82 -12.22 -2.35 5.23
N LYS A 83 -11.97 -1.66 4.11
CA LYS A 83 -12.57 -2.02 2.81
C LYS A 83 -12.16 -3.43 2.37
N MET A 84 -10.88 -3.79 2.48
CA MET A 84 -10.40 -5.14 2.18
C MET A 84 -11.10 -6.17 3.07
N LEU A 85 -11.11 -5.96 4.39
CA LEU A 85 -11.80 -6.85 5.33
C LEU A 85 -13.28 -7.03 4.98
N TYR A 86 -14.00 -5.98 4.59
CA TYR A 86 -15.41 -6.07 4.17
C TYR A 86 -15.62 -6.80 2.83
N GLN A 87 -14.58 -7.03 2.03
CA GLN A 87 -14.67 -7.79 0.78
C GLN A 87 -14.37 -9.28 0.96
N LEU A 88 -13.62 -9.67 1.99
CA LEU A 88 -13.26 -11.09 2.22
C LEU A 88 -14.49 -11.95 2.60
N PRO A 89 -14.52 -13.27 2.39
CA PRO A 89 -15.57 -14.13 2.92
C PRO A 89 -15.41 -14.38 4.44
N ARG A 90 -16.43 -14.94 5.11
CA ARG A 90 -16.47 -15.10 6.59
C ARG A 90 -15.29 -15.91 7.16
N GLY A 91 -14.89 -17.00 6.52
CA GLY A 91 -13.79 -17.86 7.00
C GLY A 91 -12.43 -17.15 7.12
N PRO A 92 -11.90 -16.57 6.03
CA PRO A 92 -10.66 -15.77 6.07
C PRO A 92 -10.70 -14.61 7.07
N ARG A 93 -11.84 -13.93 7.20
CA ARG A 93 -12.02 -12.86 8.20
C ARG A 93 -11.89 -13.38 9.63
N GLU A 94 -12.47 -14.53 9.92
CA GLU A 94 -12.38 -15.14 11.26
C GLU A 94 -10.94 -15.49 11.62
N ARG A 95 -10.18 -16.08 10.68
CA ARG A 95 -8.75 -16.36 10.89
C ARG A 95 -7.96 -15.09 11.18
N TYR A 96 -8.17 -14.04 10.38
CA TYR A 96 -7.53 -12.75 10.60
C TYR A 96 -7.88 -12.16 11.98
N ASN A 97 -9.16 -12.16 12.36
CA ASN A 97 -9.62 -11.62 13.64
C ASN A 97 -9.07 -12.41 14.83
N GLN A 98 -8.93 -13.73 14.70
CA GLN A 98 -8.29 -14.57 15.73
C GLN A 98 -6.83 -14.19 15.93
N LEU A 99 -6.08 -14.00 14.83
CA LEU A 99 -4.69 -13.56 14.91
C LEU A 99 -4.54 -12.16 15.50
N LEU A 100 -5.38 -11.21 15.06
CA LEU A 100 -5.42 -9.87 15.62
C LEU A 100 -5.64 -9.91 17.14
N LYS A 101 -6.64 -10.66 17.59
CA LYS A 101 -6.96 -10.79 19.02
C LYS A 101 -5.81 -11.39 19.81
N GLN A 102 -5.16 -12.43 19.29
CA GLN A 102 -3.98 -13.02 19.92
C GLN A 102 -2.86 -11.97 20.05
N CYS A 103 -2.57 -11.22 18.99
CA CYS A 103 -1.57 -10.15 19.02
C CYS A 103 -1.87 -9.06 20.05
N GLU A 104 -3.13 -8.66 20.19
CA GLU A 104 -3.57 -7.69 21.19
C GLU A 104 -3.37 -8.20 22.62
N GLU A 105 -3.81 -9.42 22.92
CA GLU A 105 -3.65 -10.04 24.23
C GLU A 105 -2.17 -10.15 24.62
N LEU A 106 -1.31 -10.52 23.68
CA LEU A 106 0.12 -10.66 23.89
C LEU A 106 0.80 -9.32 24.16
N ARG A 107 0.45 -8.29 23.39
CA ARG A 107 0.96 -6.93 23.60
C ARG A 107 0.64 -6.43 25.01
N ASP A 108 -0.59 -6.67 25.46
CA ASP A 108 -1.03 -6.24 26.79
C ASP A 108 -0.27 -6.99 27.91
N ILE A 109 -0.06 -8.30 27.75
CA ILE A 109 0.72 -9.12 28.70
C ILE A 109 2.19 -8.69 28.74
N SER A 110 2.84 -8.54 27.58
CA SER A 110 4.24 -8.12 27.50
C SER A 110 4.46 -6.73 28.10
N ARG A 111 3.55 -5.78 27.84
CA ARG A 111 3.62 -4.43 28.42
C ARG A 111 3.49 -4.46 29.94
N GLN A 112 2.56 -5.24 30.49
CA GLN A 112 2.39 -5.38 31.94
C GLN A 112 3.62 -6.01 32.61
N LEU A 113 4.19 -7.05 32.00
CA LEU A 113 5.41 -7.69 32.49
C LEU A 113 6.59 -6.72 32.52
N GLN A 114 6.83 -5.95 31.46
CA GLN A 114 7.97 -5.03 31.43
C GLN A 114 7.84 -3.87 32.42
N LEU A 115 6.63 -3.34 32.61
CA LEU A 115 6.36 -2.34 33.65
C LEU A 115 6.64 -2.88 35.06
N ALA A 116 6.35 -4.16 35.30
CA ALA A 116 6.65 -4.81 36.57
C ALA A 116 8.16 -5.06 36.80
N HIS A 117 8.95 -5.21 35.73
CA HIS A 117 10.39 -5.46 35.78
C HIS A 117 11.25 -4.19 35.75
N GLY A 118 10.64 -2.99 35.68
CA GLY A 118 11.38 -1.72 35.69
C GLY A 118 12.21 -1.50 34.43
N ALA A 119 11.65 -1.80 33.26
CA ALA A 119 12.30 -1.65 31.96
C ALA A 119 12.82 -0.21 31.73
N ASP A 120 14.02 -0.10 31.15
CA ASP A 120 14.65 1.17 30.77
C ASP A 120 14.00 1.75 29.50
N GLU A 121 14.20 3.05 29.22
CA GLU A 121 13.66 3.71 28.01
C GLU A 121 14.07 3.01 26.70
N ASN A 122 15.26 2.40 26.67
CA ASN A 122 15.75 1.67 25.51
C ASN A 122 14.97 0.36 25.24
N ASP A 123 14.57 -0.36 26.29
CA ASP A 123 13.80 -1.61 26.15
C ASP A 123 12.37 -1.34 25.67
N LEU A 124 11.78 -0.23 26.13
CA LEU A 124 10.48 0.25 25.67
C LEU A 124 10.50 0.63 24.18
N SER A 125 11.55 1.33 23.74
CA SER A 125 11.75 1.71 22.33
C SER A 125 11.91 0.50 21.41
N LEU A 126 12.68 -0.53 21.84
CA LEU A 126 12.83 -1.78 21.09
C LEU A 126 11.51 -2.56 20.99
N MET A 127 10.68 -2.52 22.02
CA MET A 127 9.36 -3.16 21.98
C MET A 127 8.41 -2.45 21.01
N ASP A 128 8.43 -1.12 20.94
CA ASP A 128 7.63 -0.37 19.97
C ASP A 128 7.99 -0.74 18.51
N LEU A 129 9.28 -0.96 18.21
CA LEU A 129 9.73 -1.44 16.90
C LEU A 129 9.23 -2.85 16.58
N GLN A 130 9.18 -3.74 17.57
CA GLN A 130 8.63 -5.09 17.40
C GLN A 130 7.13 -5.06 17.13
N LEU A 131 6.40 -4.18 17.82
CA LEU A 131 4.97 -3.98 17.61
C LEU A 131 4.69 -3.42 16.20
N GLU A 132 5.52 -2.51 15.71
CA GLU A 132 5.45 -2.03 14.32
C GLU A 132 5.71 -3.18 13.30
N GLY A 133 6.68 -4.06 13.59
CA GLY A 133 6.93 -5.25 12.78
C GLY A 133 5.76 -6.24 12.77
N LEU A 134 5.10 -6.42 13.90
CA LEU A 134 3.91 -7.27 14.04
C LEU A 134 2.71 -6.70 13.26
N ASP A 135 2.47 -5.40 13.36
CA ASP A 135 1.42 -4.70 12.60
C ASP A 135 1.67 -4.85 11.09
N ARG A 136 2.93 -4.78 10.65
CA ARG A 136 3.30 -5.00 9.25
C ARG A 136 3.11 -6.44 8.78
N LEU A 137 3.44 -7.43 9.61
CA LEU A 137 3.16 -8.85 9.34
C LEU A 137 1.66 -9.09 9.18
N LEU A 138 0.86 -8.53 10.07
CA LEU A 138 -0.59 -8.64 10.05
C LEU A 138 -1.20 -7.97 8.81
N TRP A 139 -0.70 -6.79 8.43
CA TRP A 139 -1.08 -6.12 7.18
C TRP A 139 -0.76 -6.96 5.95
N MET A 140 0.43 -7.57 5.91
CA MET A 140 0.82 -8.44 4.80
C MET A 140 -0.04 -9.69 4.71
N PHE A 141 -0.33 -10.31 5.86
CA PHE A 141 -1.26 -11.43 5.94
C PHE A 141 -2.65 -11.06 5.40
N LEU A 142 -3.17 -9.87 5.74
CA LEU A 142 -4.43 -9.37 5.16
C LEU A 142 -4.35 -9.23 3.63
N ARG A 143 -3.25 -8.70 3.10
CA ARG A 143 -3.05 -8.60 1.64
C ARG A 143 -3.02 -9.98 0.99
N LEU A 144 -2.37 -10.98 1.60
CA LEU A 144 -2.36 -12.35 1.09
C LEU A 144 -3.77 -12.97 1.06
N LEU A 145 -4.59 -12.73 2.09
CA LEU A 145 -5.98 -13.19 2.10
C LEU A 145 -6.81 -12.53 0.99
N HIS A 146 -6.59 -11.24 0.74
CA HIS A 146 -7.24 -10.52 -0.35
C HIS A 146 -6.82 -11.06 -1.73
N THR A 147 -5.52 -11.29 -1.94
CA THR A 147 -4.98 -11.90 -3.16
C THR A 147 -5.56 -13.29 -3.39
N GLU A 148 -5.61 -14.14 -2.35
CA GLU A 148 -6.23 -15.46 -2.44
C GLU A 148 -7.70 -15.37 -2.86
N HIS A 149 -8.45 -14.46 -2.24
CA HIS A 149 -9.85 -14.24 -2.61
C HIS A 149 -9.99 -13.78 -4.06
N SER A 150 -9.15 -12.86 -4.53
CA SER A 150 -9.15 -12.40 -5.92
C SER A 150 -8.83 -13.53 -6.91
N LEU A 151 -7.85 -14.38 -6.59
CA LEU A 151 -7.50 -15.53 -7.41
C LEU A 151 -8.63 -16.56 -7.46
N ASN A 152 -9.26 -16.86 -6.32
CA ASN A 152 -10.42 -17.76 -6.28
C ASN A 152 -11.58 -17.21 -7.14
N ARG A 153 -11.85 -15.90 -7.09
CA ARG A 153 -12.86 -15.26 -7.96
C ARG A 153 -12.50 -15.37 -9.44
N PHE A 154 -11.23 -15.24 -9.79
CA PHE A 154 -10.75 -15.47 -11.17
C PHE A 154 -11.04 -16.90 -11.64
N PHE A 155 -10.77 -17.91 -10.79
CA PHE A 155 -11.04 -19.33 -11.09
C PHE A 155 -12.53 -19.68 -11.12
N GLU A 156 -13.39 -18.95 -10.40
CA GLU A 156 -14.84 -19.11 -10.52
C GLU A 156 -15.36 -18.67 -11.89
N THR A 157 -14.71 -17.69 -12.51
CA THR A 157 -15.14 -17.11 -13.80
C THR A 157 -14.43 -17.69 -15.02
N THR A 158 -13.29 -18.34 -14.83
CA THR A 158 -12.44 -18.84 -15.91
C THR A 158 -12.17 -20.31 -15.65
N SER A 159 -12.40 -21.18 -16.64
CA SER A 159 -12.06 -22.60 -16.53
C SER A 159 -10.93 -22.99 -17.48
N LEU A 160 -9.98 -23.79 -16.97
CA LEU A 160 -8.90 -24.34 -17.80
C LEU A 160 -9.45 -25.25 -18.91
N THR A 161 -10.49 -26.01 -18.59
CA THR A 161 -11.12 -26.96 -19.52
C THR A 161 -11.75 -26.27 -20.72
N GLU A 162 -12.37 -25.10 -20.54
CA GLU A 162 -12.90 -24.33 -21.67
C GLU A 162 -11.78 -23.74 -22.52
N ILE A 163 -10.72 -23.20 -21.90
CA ILE A 163 -9.56 -22.67 -22.63
C ILE A 163 -8.88 -23.77 -23.45
N GLU A 164 -8.70 -24.97 -22.87
CA GLU A 164 -8.10 -26.11 -23.57
C GLU A 164 -8.98 -26.61 -24.71
N LYS A 165 -10.31 -26.59 -24.54
CA LYS A 165 -11.25 -26.90 -25.61
C LYS A 165 -11.16 -25.88 -26.75
N GLU A 166 -11.19 -24.58 -26.43
CA GLU A 166 -11.06 -23.49 -27.41
C GLU A 166 -9.73 -23.58 -28.19
N LEU A 167 -8.64 -23.97 -27.52
CA LEU A 167 -7.35 -24.22 -28.16
C LEU A 167 -7.40 -25.38 -29.15
N ASN A 168 -7.99 -26.51 -28.76
CA ASN A 168 -8.12 -27.67 -29.64
C ASN A 168 -9.00 -27.34 -30.85
N ASP A 169 -10.16 -26.69 -30.62
CA ASP A 169 -11.08 -26.30 -31.68
C ASP A 169 -10.41 -25.38 -32.72
N VAL A 170 -9.61 -24.40 -32.28
CA VAL A 170 -8.85 -23.53 -33.19
C VAL A 170 -7.70 -24.27 -33.90
N GLN A 171 -7.04 -25.22 -33.22
CA GLN A 171 -5.99 -26.03 -33.85
C GLN A 171 -6.57 -26.93 -34.96
N ASP A 172 -7.73 -27.53 -34.73
CA ASP A 172 -8.42 -28.34 -35.72
C ASP A 172 -8.84 -27.49 -36.94
N GLN A 173 -9.36 -26.27 -36.70
CA GLN A 173 -9.69 -25.32 -37.78
C GLN A 173 -8.47 -24.89 -38.59
N ILE A 174 -7.32 -24.69 -37.95
CA ILE A 174 -6.06 -24.38 -38.65
C ILE A 174 -5.66 -25.57 -39.54
N ALA A 175 -5.74 -26.80 -39.03
CA ALA A 175 -5.38 -28.00 -39.79
C ALA A 175 -6.31 -28.20 -41.00
N GLU A 176 -7.63 -28.05 -40.81
CA GLU A 176 -8.62 -28.17 -41.89
C GLU A 176 -8.39 -27.11 -42.99
N GLU A 177 -8.18 -25.85 -42.60
CA GLU A 177 -7.93 -24.77 -43.55
C GLU A 177 -6.58 -24.95 -44.28
N GLU A 178 -5.57 -25.55 -43.63
CA GLU A 178 -4.27 -25.88 -44.24
C GLU A 178 -4.36 -26.95 -45.34
N GLU A 179 -5.29 -27.90 -45.27
CA GLU A 179 -5.51 -28.94 -46.30
C GLU A 179 -6.24 -28.41 -47.56
N GLY A 180 -6.92 -27.26 -47.46
CA GLY A 180 -7.65 -26.64 -48.58
C GLY A 180 -6.76 -26.07 -49.70
N PRO A 181 -7.35 -25.72 -50.86
CA PRO A 181 -6.61 -25.10 -51.98
C PRO A 181 -6.01 -23.74 -51.59
N GLU A 182 -4.80 -23.43 -52.07
CA GLU A 182 -4.16 -22.13 -51.81
C GLU A 182 -4.96 -20.96 -52.40
N SER A 183 -5.22 -19.95 -51.57
CA SER A 183 -5.84 -18.68 -51.97
C SER A 183 -5.43 -17.53 -51.02
N ASP A 184 -5.51 -16.29 -51.51
CA ASP A 184 -5.30 -15.09 -50.69
C ASP A 184 -6.29 -15.00 -49.51
N HIS A 185 -7.49 -15.55 -49.68
CA HIS A 185 -8.50 -15.62 -48.63
C HIS A 185 -8.06 -16.56 -47.50
N LYS A 186 -7.62 -17.77 -47.85
CA LYS A 186 -7.05 -18.77 -46.92
C LYS A 186 -5.91 -18.19 -46.09
N ALA A 187 -4.98 -17.46 -46.73
CA ALA A 187 -3.86 -16.84 -46.02
C ALA A 187 -4.31 -15.85 -44.92
N ARG A 188 -5.37 -15.08 -45.17
CA ARG A 188 -5.95 -14.15 -44.18
C ARG A 188 -6.66 -14.88 -43.04
N VAL A 189 -7.44 -15.91 -43.37
CA VAL A 189 -8.13 -16.74 -42.37
C VAL A 189 -7.12 -17.42 -41.45
N LEU A 190 -6.09 -18.06 -42.02
CA LEU A 190 -5.02 -18.69 -41.25
C LEU A 190 -4.27 -17.69 -40.36
N SER A 191 -4.02 -16.46 -40.83
CA SER A 191 -3.43 -15.43 -39.97
C SER A 191 -4.30 -15.15 -38.74
N SER A 192 -5.61 -14.91 -38.95
CA SER A 192 -6.54 -14.63 -37.85
C SER A 192 -6.67 -15.80 -36.87
N LEU A 193 -6.71 -17.04 -37.37
CA LEU A 193 -6.78 -18.24 -36.52
C LEU A 193 -5.50 -18.42 -35.70
N ARG A 194 -4.33 -18.14 -36.29
CA ARG A 194 -3.04 -18.18 -35.58
C ARG A 194 -2.97 -17.12 -34.49
N ASP A 195 -3.47 -15.91 -34.77
CA ASP A 195 -3.55 -14.84 -33.76
C ASP A 195 -4.51 -15.23 -32.60
N GLN A 196 -5.65 -15.84 -32.91
CA GLN A 196 -6.56 -16.40 -31.90
C GLN A 196 -5.90 -17.48 -31.05
N ARG A 197 -5.17 -18.42 -31.68
CA ARG A 197 -4.41 -19.45 -30.96
C ARG A 197 -3.42 -18.82 -29.99
N THR A 198 -2.65 -17.82 -30.43
CA THR A 198 -1.70 -17.12 -29.55
C THR A 198 -2.41 -16.47 -28.36
N SER A 199 -3.56 -15.83 -28.57
CA SER A 199 -4.35 -15.26 -27.47
C SER A 199 -4.83 -16.33 -26.48
N PHE A 200 -5.28 -17.48 -26.96
CA PHE A 200 -5.68 -18.59 -26.09
C PHE A 200 -4.50 -19.23 -25.35
N GLU A 201 -3.32 -19.33 -25.97
CA GLU A 201 -2.08 -19.77 -25.32
C GLU A 201 -1.66 -18.83 -24.18
N GLU A 202 -1.77 -17.51 -24.39
CA GLU A 202 -1.50 -16.51 -23.35
C GLU A 202 -2.50 -16.62 -22.19
N ARG A 203 -3.80 -16.79 -22.49
CA ARG A 203 -4.83 -17.04 -21.47
C ARG A 203 -4.53 -18.29 -20.66
N ARG A 204 -4.14 -19.39 -21.32
CA ARG A 204 -3.74 -20.65 -20.65
C ARG A 204 -2.52 -20.45 -19.77
N ARG A 205 -1.47 -19.78 -20.27
CA ARG A 205 -0.25 -19.48 -19.49
C ARG A 205 -0.61 -18.68 -18.23
N THR A 206 -1.42 -17.63 -18.39
CA THR A 206 -1.87 -16.77 -17.28
C THR A 206 -2.66 -17.57 -16.25
N PHE A 207 -3.55 -18.47 -16.70
CA PHE A 207 -4.31 -19.34 -15.80
C PHE A 207 -3.40 -20.27 -14.98
N LEU A 208 -2.44 -20.94 -15.63
CA LEU A 208 -1.50 -21.84 -14.95
C LEU A 208 -0.58 -21.09 -13.99
N GLU A 209 -0.18 -19.88 -14.34
CA GLU A 209 0.60 -19.00 -13.48
C GLU A 209 -0.22 -18.55 -12.26
N ALA A 210 -1.47 -18.15 -12.44
CA ALA A 210 -2.39 -17.86 -11.35
C ALA A 210 -2.57 -19.05 -10.39
N GLN A 211 -2.57 -20.28 -10.90
CA GLN A 211 -2.70 -21.48 -10.07
C GLN A 211 -1.47 -21.66 -9.18
N LYS A 212 -0.26 -21.54 -9.73
CA LYS A 212 0.99 -21.58 -8.95
C LYS A 212 1.03 -20.47 -7.90
N ASN A 213 0.55 -19.29 -8.28
CA ASN A 213 0.49 -18.13 -7.39
C ASN A 213 -0.48 -18.36 -6.21
N LEU A 214 -1.61 -19.05 -6.44
CA LEU A 214 -2.53 -19.43 -5.38
C LEU A 214 -1.86 -20.37 -4.36
N ASP A 215 -1.13 -21.38 -4.84
CA ASP A 215 -0.42 -22.33 -3.98
C ASP A 215 0.67 -21.62 -3.16
N PHE A 216 1.42 -20.71 -3.78
CA PHE A 216 2.39 -19.86 -3.10
C PHE A 216 1.73 -19.00 -2.02
N VAL A 217 0.65 -18.28 -2.36
CA VAL A 217 -0.06 -17.40 -1.41
C VAL A 217 -0.55 -18.18 -0.19
N ARG A 218 -1.12 -19.37 -0.38
CA ARG A 218 -1.56 -20.22 0.73
C ARG A 218 -0.40 -20.67 1.63
N THR A 219 0.71 -21.08 1.03
CA THR A 219 1.92 -21.47 1.76
C THR A 219 2.47 -20.30 2.58
N GLU A 220 2.49 -19.09 2.01
CA GLU A 220 2.96 -17.90 2.70
C GLU A 220 1.99 -17.44 3.80
N GLN A 221 0.68 -17.63 3.65
CA GLN A 221 -0.28 -17.39 4.72
C GLN A 221 0.04 -18.27 5.95
N ASP A 222 0.23 -19.57 5.75
CA ASP A 222 0.56 -20.52 6.83
C ASP A 222 1.92 -20.17 7.47
N ARG A 223 2.91 -19.77 6.66
CA ARG A 223 4.23 -19.33 7.12
C ARG A 223 4.11 -18.08 8.01
N LEU A 224 3.38 -17.06 7.56
CA LEU A 224 3.19 -15.81 8.32
C LEU A 224 2.40 -16.06 9.61
N GLU A 225 1.37 -16.90 9.59
CA GLU A 225 0.61 -17.27 10.78
C GLU A 225 1.51 -17.90 11.84
N ASN A 226 2.30 -18.91 11.45
CA ASN A 226 3.23 -19.58 12.36
C ASN A 226 4.32 -18.63 12.86
N ARG A 227 4.76 -17.69 12.02
CA ARG A 227 5.75 -16.69 12.41
C ARG A 227 5.20 -15.71 13.44
N ILE A 228 3.98 -15.22 13.25
CA ILE A 228 3.28 -14.36 14.23
C ILE A 228 3.16 -15.09 15.57
N ARG A 229 2.73 -16.36 15.56
CA ARG A 229 2.64 -17.21 16.76
C ARG A 229 4.00 -17.45 17.43
N SER A 230 5.06 -17.66 16.66
CA SER A 230 6.40 -17.83 17.23
C SER A 230 6.94 -16.51 17.83
N LEU A 231 6.72 -15.37 17.18
CA LEU A 231 7.14 -14.07 17.67
C LEU A 231 6.42 -13.72 18.98
N ALA A 232 5.13 -14.03 19.03
CA ALA A 232 4.29 -13.98 20.21
C ALA A 232 4.87 -14.80 21.38
N GLU A 233 5.16 -16.08 21.17
CA GLU A 233 5.72 -16.97 22.19
C GLU A 233 7.09 -16.50 22.69
N LYS A 234 7.96 -16.04 21.77
CA LYS A 234 9.29 -15.51 22.11
C LYS A 234 9.20 -14.22 22.92
N GLY A 235 8.28 -13.31 22.57
CA GLY A 235 8.04 -12.05 23.30
C GLY A 235 7.51 -12.25 24.72
N LEU A 236 6.91 -13.40 25.03
CA LEU A 236 6.52 -13.79 26.39
C LEU A 236 7.67 -14.44 27.17
N SER A 237 8.58 -15.14 26.48
CA SER A 237 9.57 -16.01 27.11
C SER A 237 10.88 -15.32 27.53
N GLN A 238 11.21 -14.13 27.02
CA GLN A 238 12.54 -13.53 27.23
C GLN A 238 12.48 -12.01 27.45
N GLY A 239 13.13 -11.56 28.54
CA GLY A 239 13.40 -10.15 28.84
C GLY A 239 14.86 -9.72 28.51
N ASN A 240 15.56 -10.43 27.62
CA ASN A 240 16.95 -10.13 27.28
C ASN A 240 17.04 -9.31 25.99
N SER A 241 17.63 -8.12 26.04
CA SER A 241 17.65 -7.18 24.90
C SER A 241 18.52 -7.60 23.70
N GLN A 242 19.49 -8.51 23.88
CA GLN A 242 20.33 -9.00 22.77
C GLN A 242 19.60 -9.97 21.82
N ASP A 243 18.72 -10.82 22.34
CA ASP A 243 17.92 -11.75 21.53
C ASP A 243 16.79 -11.00 20.78
N LEU A 244 16.38 -9.84 21.32
CA LEU A 244 15.33 -8.98 20.77
C LEU A 244 15.75 -8.34 19.44
N SER A 245 16.99 -7.89 19.32
CA SER A 245 17.48 -7.25 18.09
C SER A 245 17.56 -8.23 16.92
N ALA A 246 18.00 -9.48 17.17
CA ALA A 246 18.08 -10.51 16.13
C ALA A 246 16.69 -10.95 15.63
N ALA A 247 15.68 -10.96 16.52
CA ALA A 247 14.30 -11.25 16.13
C ALA A 247 13.71 -10.17 15.20
N VAL A 248 14.04 -8.89 15.44
CA VAL A 248 13.62 -7.76 14.59
C VAL A 248 14.27 -7.82 13.20
N ASP A 249 15.56 -8.11 13.12
CA ASP A 249 16.28 -8.22 11.84
C ASP A 249 15.72 -9.37 10.97
N ASP A 250 15.42 -10.51 11.58
CA ASP A 250 14.84 -11.67 10.90
C ASP A 250 13.39 -11.42 10.42
N VAL A 251 12.59 -10.69 11.22
CA VAL A 251 11.25 -10.22 10.79
C VAL A 251 11.36 -9.23 9.64
N THR A 252 12.29 -8.28 9.70
CA THR A 252 12.46 -7.26 8.66
C THR A 252 12.92 -7.86 7.33
N GLY A 253 13.87 -8.81 7.36
CA GLY A 253 14.37 -9.51 6.17
C GLY A 253 13.29 -10.33 5.47
N SER A 254 12.56 -11.15 6.24
CA SER A 254 11.47 -11.97 5.71
C SER A 254 10.31 -11.14 5.17
N LEU A 255 9.96 -10.03 5.83
CA LEU A 255 8.96 -9.08 5.34
C LEU A 255 9.32 -8.48 3.99
N GLN A 256 10.58 -8.10 3.80
CA GLN A 256 11.02 -7.49 2.55
C GLN A 256 11.04 -8.49 1.39
N GLU A 257 11.29 -9.76 1.68
CA GLU A 257 11.22 -10.85 0.71
C GLU A 257 9.77 -11.12 0.27
N THR A 258 8.85 -11.28 1.23
CA THR A 258 7.43 -11.51 0.93
C THR A 258 6.78 -10.28 0.29
N GLU A 259 7.20 -9.05 0.62
CA GLU A 259 6.73 -7.84 -0.07
C GLU A 259 7.12 -7.81 -1.54
N ARG A 260 8.36 -8.18 -1.86
CA ARG A 260 8.82 -8.29 -3.25
C ARG A 260 8.03 -9.36 -4.00
N ALA A 261 7.91 -10.55 -3.41
CA ALA A 261 7.13 -11.64 -4.00
C ALA A 261 5.67 -11.22 -4.25
N LEU A 262 5.05 -10.54 -3.29
CA LEU A 262 3.67 -10.04 -3.44
C LEU A 262 3.54 -8.94 -4.49
N SER A 263 4.54 -8.04 -4.60
CA SER A 263 4.58 -7.01 -5.65
C SER A 263 4.69 -7.63 -7.05
N ASP A 264 5.54 -8.65 -7.20
CA ASP A 264 5.70 -9.37 -8.46
C ASP A 264 4.41 -10.11 -8.84
N LEU A 265 3.73 -10.72 -7.86
CA LEU A 265 2.42 -11.35 -8.04
C LEU A 265 1.33 -10.37 -8.47
N GLN A 266 1.33 -9.15 -7.91
CA GLN A 266 0.36 -8.11 -8.28
C GLN A 266 0.58 -7.59 -9.70
N ALA A 267 1.84 -7.48 -10.14
CA ALA A 267 2.18 -7.12 -11.50
C ALA A 267 1.72 -8.18 -12.52
N ILE A 268 1.81 -9.46 -12.17
CA ILE A 268 1.45 -10.59 -13.04
C ILE A 268 -0.07 -10.83 -13.07
N SER A 269 -0.73 -10.76 -11.92
CA SER A 269 -2.18 -11.02 -11.81
C SER A 269 -3.07 -9.89 -12.32
N GLY A 270 -2.49 -8.73 -12.67
CA GLY A 270 -3.25 -7.57 -13.15
C GLY A 270 -4.19 -6.98 -12.10
N VAL A 271 -4.00 -7.31 -10.81
CA VAL A 271 -4.80 -6.79 -9.68
C VAL A 271 -4.40 -5.34 -9.32
N THR A 272 -3.55 -4.71 -10.12
CA THR A 272 -3.16 -3.31 -9.97
C THR A 272 -4.39 -2.39 -9.98
N GLU A 273 -4.38 -1.42 -9.04
CA GLU A 273 -5.28 -0.27 -9.01
C GLU A 273 -5.42 0.28 -10.44
N THR A 274 -6.62 0.13 -10.99
CA THR A 274 -7.00 0.70 -12.30
C THR A 274 -7.15 2.20 -12.09
N ASP A 275 -6.03 2.92 -12.16
CA ASP A 275 -5.98 4.35 -12.37
C ASP A 275 -5.28 4.59 -13.71
N ASP A 276 -6.06 4.45 -14.78
CA ASP A 276 -5.85 5.08 -16.08
C ASP A 276 -7.23 5.13 -16.73
N ASP A 277 -7.74 6.36 -16.92
CA ASP A 277 -9.08 6.69 -17.40
C ASP A 277 -9.34 6.10 -18.81
N VAL A 278 -9.72 4.83 -18.85
CA VAL A 278 -10.42 4.21 -19.98
C VAL A 278 -11.91 4.34 -19.70
N PRO A 279 -12.72 4.85 -20.64
CA PRO A 279 -14.15 5.01 -20.42
C PRO A 279 -14.80 3.65 -20.08
N LEU A 280 -15.63 3.64 -19.04
CA LEU A 280 -16.41 2.49 -18.62
C LEU A 280 -17.49 2.17 -19.67
N ILE A 281 -17.21 1.22 -20.57
CA ILE A 281 -18.16 0.76 -21.60
C ILE A 281 -19.16 -0.25 -21.01
N VAL A 282 -18.79 -0.96 -19.93
CA VAL A 282 -19.64 -1.96 -19.28
C VAL A 282 -20.04 -1.49 -17.87
N PRO A 283 -21.34 -1.29 -17.58
CA PRO A 283 -21.79 -0.91 -16.25
C PRO A 283 -21.61 -2.07 -15.26
N ARG A 284 -20.74 -1.89 -14.24
CA ARG A 284 -20.66 -2.84 -13.12
C ARG A 284 -21.87 -2.61 -12.22
N GLN A 285 -22.72 -3.62 -12.06
CA GLN A 285 -23.83 -3.58 -11.11
C GLN A 285 -23.27 -3.48 -9.69
N THR A 286 -23.43 -2.31 -9.08
CA THR A 286 -23.24 -2.14 -7.64
C THR A 286 -24.40 -2.83 -6.94
N VAL A 287 -24.15 -4.03 -6.43
CA VAL A 287 -25.11 -4.71 -5.54
C VAL A 287 -25.17 -3.90 -4.24
N GLN A 288 -26.27 -3.15 -4.06
CA GLN A 288 -26.63 -2.55 -2.79
C GLN A 288 -27.22 -3.64 -1.89
N HIS A 289 -26.54 -3.95 -0.80
CA HIS A 289 -27.12 -4.60 0.37
C HIS A 289 -26.71 -3.82 1.61
#